data_AF-A0A5S4TSY1-F1
#
_entry.id   AF-A0A5S4TSY1-F1
#
_cell.length_a   1.000
_cell.length_b   1.000
_cell.length_c   1.000
_cell.angle_alpha   90.00
_cell.angle_beta   90.00
_cell.angle_gamma   90.00
#
_symmetry.space_group_name_H-M   'P 1'
#
loop_
_entity.id
_entity.type
_entity.pdbx_description
1 polymer ?
#
loop_
_entity_poly.entity_id
_entity_poly.type
_entity_poly.pdbx_seq_one_letter_code
_entity_poly.pdbx_strand_id
1 'polypeptide(L)'
;ETVDDWENVYESYNQVRQSLFYNSQMSQPTDKGNSKLEMPESRLQFFAFNKALMIGDEPTILAKLEAIFHEMKALNFSPEDVKHVSFLLFSDIYRQFPILDKMTYLSMVKTIHESRSIDRILSELQKVLNLTNKSRAPEKRYSDLVSETIDCIRQEYHQELTLKAIADRLHVNGVYLGQCFKNETERSFAQYLNQV
;
A
#
# COMPACT_ATOMS: atom_id res chain seq x y z
N GLU A 1 21.04 -4.88 -3.88
CA GLU A 1 20.36 -5.06 -5.18
C GLU A 1 19.04 -4.33 -5.15
N THR A 2 18.66 -3.80 -6.31
CA THR A 2 17.84 -2.62 -6.53
C THR A 2 16.34 -2.91 -6.58
N VAL A 3 15.56 -1.88 -6.25
CA VAL A 3 14.09 -1.76 -6.18
C VAL A 3 13.37 -1.99 -7.55
N ASP A 4 14.07 -2.55 -8.53
CA ASP A 4 13.61 -2.76 -9.92
C ASP A 4 12.80 -4.06 -10.11
N ASP A 5 12.93 -5.04 -9.21
CA ASP A 5 12.31 -6.37 -9.37
C ASP A 5 10.78 -6.37 -9.17
N TRP A 6 10.22 -5.38 -8.48
CA TRP A 6 8.78 -5.34 -8.19
C TRP A 6 7.94 -5.00 -9.42
N GLU A 7 8.50 -4.22 -10.35
CA GLU A 7 7.83 -3.86 -11.60
C GLU A 7 7.79 -5.06 -12.56
N ASN A 8 8.88 -5.85 -12.59
CA ASN A 8 8.97 -7.06 -13.42
C ASN A 8 8.02 -8.20 -13.00
N VAL A 9 7.74 -8.36 -11.70
CA VAL A 9 6.79 -9.38 -11.22
C VAL A 9 5.36 -9.05 -11.64
N TYR A 10 4.97 -7.78 -11.59
CA TYR A 10 3.64 -7.32 -12.04
C TYR A 10 3.52 -7.28 -13.56
N GLU A 11 4.58 -6.93 -14.30
CA GLU A 11 4.65 -7.02 -15.76
C GLU A 11 4.52 -8.48 -16.23
N SER A 12 5.27 -9.40 -15.63
CA SER A 12 5.21 -10.84 -15.94
C SER A 12 3.85 -11.45 -15.60
N TYR A 13 3.23 -11.03 -14.49
CA TYR A 13 1.89 -11.44 -14.11
C TYR A 13 0.81 -10.89 -15.07
N ASN A 14 0.94 -9.63 -15.51
CA ASN A 14 0.03 -9.04 -16.51
C ASN A 14 0.16 -9.70 -17.89
N GLN A 15 1.37 -10.11 -18.29
CA GLN A 15 1.58 -10.89 -19.51
C GLN A 15 0.94 -12.29 -19.43
N VAL A 16 1.03 -12.95 -18.27
CA VAL A 16 0.34 -14.22 -18.01
C VAL A 16 -1.18 -14.04 -17.93
N ARG A 17 -1.68 -12.90 -17.41
CA ARG A 17 -3.10 -12.58 -17.40
C ARG A 17 -3.65 -12.25 -18.79
N GLN A 18 -2.89 -11.52 -19.61
CA GLN A 18 -3.23 -11.31 -21.02
C GLN A 18 -3.30 -12.66 -21.75
N SER A 19 -2.32 -13.55 -21.56
CA SER A 19 -2.33 -14.86 -22.24
C SER A 19 -3.44 -15.81 -21.76
N LEU A 20 -3.80 -15.77 -20.47
CA LEU A 20 -4.92 -16.55 -19.92
C LEU A 20 -6.28 -15.99 -20.37
N PHE A 21 -6.43 -14.66 -20.52
CA PHE A 21 -7.64 -14.04 -21.09
C PHE A 21 -7.77 -14.22 -22.61
N TYR A 22 -6.65 -14.31 -23.35
CA TYR A 22 -6.65 -14.65 -24.77
C TYR A 22 -7.06 -16.10 -25.02
N ASN A 23 -6.65 -17.03 -24.15
CA ASN A 23 -6.99 -18.45 -24.29
C ASN A 23 -8.41 -18.81 -23.82
N SER A 24 -9.05 -18.01 -22.96
CA SER A 24 -10.45 -18.24 -22.56
C SER A 24 -11.49 -17.77 -23.59
N GLN A 25 -11.10 -16.96 -24.58
CA GLN A 25 -12.01 -16.45 -25.63
C GLN A 25 -11.98 -17.24 -26.95
N MET A 26 -11.20 -18.31 -27.06
CA MET A 26 -11.14 -19.15 -28.28
C MET A 26 -12.18 -20.30 -28.30
N SER A 27 -13.12 -20.33 -27.36
CA SER A 27 -14.14 -21.39 -27.27
C SER A 27 -15.56 -20.83 -27.23
N GLN A 28 -15.93 -19.99 -28.20
CA GLN A 28 -17.18 -20.09 -29.00
C GLN A 28 -17.31 -18.87 -29.95
N PRO A 29 -17.74 -19.08 -31.21
CA PRO A 29 -17.78 -18.01 -32.22
C PRO A 29 -19.11 -17.24 -32.18
N THR A 30 -19.06 -16.00 -32.70
CA THR A 30 -20.17 -15.05 -32.95
C THR A 30 -20.65 -14.31 -31.69
N ASP A 31 -20.80 -12.98 -31.63
CA ASP A 31 -21.13 -11.99 -32.64
C ASP A 31 -20.59 -10.60 -32.21
N LYS A 32 -20.54 -9.69 -33.18
CA LYS A 32 -19.95 -8.35 -33.16
C LYS A 32 -20.41 -7.47 -31.99
N GLY A 33 -19.43 -6.89 -31.31
CA GLY A 33 -19.62 -5.71 -30.47
C GLY A 33 -18.27 -5.14 -30.07
N ASN A 34 -17.90 -4.00 -30.64
CA ASN A 34 -16.73 -3.23 -30.22
C ASN A 34 -16.81 -2.91 -28.73
N SER A 35 -16.11 -3.65 -27.89
CA SER A 35 -15.70 -3.19 -26.57
C SER A 35 -14.20 -3.39 -26.45
N LYS A 36 -13.45 -2.37 -26.88
CA LYS A 36 -12.14 -2.09 -26.32
C LYS A 36 -12.34 -2.04 -24.80
N LEU A 37 -11.95 -3.07 -24.07
CA LEU A 37 -11.67 -2.94 -22.65
C LEU A 37 -10.41 -2.08 -22.56
N GLU A 38 -10.60 -0.77 -22.50
CA GLU A 38 -9.57 0.13 -22.03
C GLU A 38 -9.27 -0.23 -20.57
N MET A 39 -8.00 -0.45 -20.28
CA MET A 39 -7.49 -0.67 -18.93
C MET A 39 -8.02 0.44 -18.01
N PRO A 40 -8.63 0.13 -16.86
CA PRO A 40 -8.95 1.16 -15.88
C PRO A 40 -7.64 1.77 -15.38
N GLU A 41 -7.67 3.04 -14.99
CA GLU A 41 -6.58 3.82 -14.34
C GLU A 41 -5.97 3.17 -13.07
N SER A 42 -6.41 1.96 -12.74
CA SER A 42 -6.10 1.05 -11.63
C SER A 42 -4.62 0.76 -11.34
N ARG A 43 -3.65 0.98 -12.25
CA ARG A 43 -2.22 0.68 -11.96
C ARG A 43 -1.68 1.57 -10.82
N LEU A 44 -2.17 2.80 -10.68
CA LEU A 44 -1.74 3.73 -9.63
C LEU A 44 -2.23 3.36 -8.24
N GLN A 45 -3.45 2.81 -8.09
CA GLN A 45 -3.99 2.50 -6.75
C GLN A 45 -3.29 1.30 -6.11
N PHE A 46 -3.03 0.23 -6.88
CA PHE A 46 -2.26 -0.92 -6.38
C PHE A 46 -0.81 -0.56 -6.11
N PHE A 47 -0.18 0.25 -6.98
CA PHE A 47 1.19 0.71 -6.75
C PHE A 47 1.28 1.58 -5.49
N ALA A 48 0.35 2.52 -5.30
CA ALA A 48 0.30 3.38 -4.12
C ALA A 48 0.00 2.57 -2.84
N PHE A 49 -0.87 1.57 -2.92
CA PHE A 49 -1.16 0.65 -1.82
C PHE A 49 0.09 -0.14 -1.40
N ASN A 50 0.79 -0.75 -2.36
CA ASN A 50 2.03 -1.48 -2.09
C ASN A 50 3.14 -0.58 -1.51
N LYS A 51 3.26 0.64 -2.04
CA LYS A 51 4.20 1.64 -1.50
C LYS A 51 3.83 2.01 -0.05
N ALA A 52 2.55 2.19 0.25
CA ALA A 52 2.07 2.49 1.59
C ALA A 52 2.35 1.32 2.56
N LEU A 53 2.13 0.07 2.12
CA LEU A 53 2.49 -1.15 2.86
C LEU A 53 3.99 -1.20 3.19
N MET A 54 4.85 -0.90 2.22
CA MET A 54 6.31 -0.90 2.40
C MET A 54 6.78 0.18 3.39
N ILE A 55 6.15 1.35 3.36
CA ILE A 55 6.46 2.49 4.23
C ILE A 55 5.77 2.32 5.61
N GLY A 56 4.79 1.43 5.73
CA GLY A 56 4.01 1.22 6.95
C GLY A 56 3.14 2.43 7.33
N ASP A 57 2.72 3.21 6.33
CA ASP A 57 1.85 4.38 6.49
C ASP A 57 0.38 3.93 6.54
N GLU A 58 -0.08 3.53 7.73
CA GLU A 58 -1.40 2.95 7.96
C GLU A 58 -2.57 3.81 7.43
N PRO A 59 -2.67 5.12 7.71
CA PRO A 59 -3.73 5.96 7.16
C PRO A 59 -3.80 5.87 5.63
N THR A 60 -2.64 5.89 4.97
CA THR A 60 -2.55 5.77 3.52
C THR A 60 -2.88 4.36 3.04
N ILE A 61 -2.45 3.31 3.74
CA ILE A 61 -2.80 1.91 3.42
C ILE A 61 -4.33 1.74 3.44
N LEU A 62 -4.99 2.21 4.51
CA LEU A 62 -6.44 2.11 4.66
C LEU A 62 -7.17 2.93 3.59
N ALA A 63 -6.77 4.18 3.37
CA ALA A 63 -7.38 5.03 2.35
C ALA A 63 -7.24 4.42 0.94
N LYS A 64 -6.09 3.81 0.63
CA LYS A 64 -5.87 3.15 -0.67
C LYS A 64 -6.64 1.84 -0.80
N LEU A 65 -6.73 1.06 0.27
CA LEU A 65 -7.57 -0.13 0.31
C LEU A 65 -9.04 0.24 0.01
N GLU A 66 -9.57 1.25 0.69
CA GLU A 66 -10.94 1.73 0.46
C GLU A 66 -11.15 2.23 -0.96
N ALA A 67 -10.19 2.99 -1.51
CA ALA A 67 -10.25 3.46 -2.89
C ALA A 67 -10.33 2.30 -3.90
N ILE A 68 -9.51 1.24 -3.73
CA ILE A 68 -9.53 0.05 -4.60
C ILE A 68 -10.90 -0.64 -4.53
N PHE A 69 -11.45 -0.81 -3.32
CA PHE A 69 -12.76 -1.44 -3.16
C PHE A 69 -13.91 -0.58 -3.69
N HIS A 70 -13.81 0.74 -3.56
CA HIS A 70 -14.76 1.67 -4.17
C HIS A 70 -14.73 1.60 -5.70
N GLU A 71 -13.54 1.54 -6.30
CA GLU A 71 -13.35 1.37 -7.74
C GLU A 71 -13.94 0.05 -8.23
N MET A 72 -13.67 -1.07 -7.54
CA MET A 72 -14.27 -2.37 -7.86
C MET A 72 -15.80 -2.34 -7.86
N LYS A 73 -16.42 -1.59 -6.93
CA LYS A 73 -17.88 -1.39 -6.92
C LYS A 73 -18.36 -0.53 -8.07
N ALA A 74 -17.71 0.61 -8.30
CA ALA A 74 -18.08 1.56 -9.35
C ALA A 74 -18.01 0.92 -10.75
N LEU A 75 -17.03 0.04 -10.96
CA LEU A 75 -16.83 -0.71 -12.20
C LEU A 75 -17.63 -2.02 -12.26
N ASN A 76 -18.47 -2.32 -11.27
CA ASN A 76 -19.30 -3.53 -11.20
C ASN A 76 -18.51 -4.84 -11.41
N PHE A 77 -17.38 -5.01 -10.73
CA PHE A 77 -16.57 -6.22 -10.83
C PHE A 77 -17.40 -7.46 -10.49
N SER A 78 -17.10 -8.57 -11.20
CA SER A 78 -17.75 -9.84 -10.90
C SER A 78 -17.37 -10.32 -9.49
N PRO A 79 -18.21 -11.11 -8.81
CA PRO A 79 -17.87 -11.66 -7.50
C PRO A 79 -16.57 -12.46 -7.50
N GLU A 80 -16.21 -13.12 -8.61
CA GLU A 80 -14.94 -13.85 -8.72
C GLU A 80 -13.74 -12.90 -8.83
N ASP A 81 -13.86 -11.84 -9.62
CA ASP A 81 -12.80 -10.83 -9.75
C ASP A 81 -12.54 -10.10 -8.42
N VAL A 82 -13.60 -9.76 -7.68
CA VAL A 82 -13.48 -9.15 -6.35
C VAL A 82 -12.73 -10.08 -5.40
N LYS A 83 -13.04 -11.38 -5.40
CA LYS A 83 -12.36 -12.36 -4.54
C LYS A 83 -10.88 -12.48 -4.90
N HIS A 84 -10.60 -12.54 -6.20
CA HIS A 84 -9.24 -12.65 -6.72
C HIS A 84 -8.39 -11.44 -6.31
N VAL A 85 -8.89 -10.22 -6.57
CA VAL A 85 -8.22 -8.98 -6.17
C VAL A 85 -8.03 -8.91 -4.65
N SER A 86 -9.06 -9.28 -3.88
CA SER A 86 -8.99 -9.28 -2.42
C SER A 86 -7.94 -10.25 -1.89
N PHE A 87 -7.77 -11.41 -2.54
CA PHE A 87 -6.74 -12.38 -2.20
C PHE A 87 -5.33 -11.86 -2.49
N LEU A 88 -5.13 -11.14 -3.59
CA LEU A 88 -3.85 -10.50 -3.91
C LEU A 88 -3.49 -9.45 -2.84
N LEU A 89 -4.42 -8.55 -2.53
CA LEU A 89 -4.23 -7.54 -1.49
C LEU A 89 -3.94 -8.17 -0.13
N PHE A 90 -4.67 -9.22 0.23
CA PHE A 90 -4.42 -9.95 1.47
C PHE A 90 -3.04 -10.62 1.48
N SER A 91 -2.63 -11.23 0.38
CA SER A 91 -1.32 -11.89 0.27
C SER A 91 -0.18 -10.88 0.45
N ASP A 92 -0.32 -9.68 -0.10
CA ASP A 92 0.64 -8.59 0.07
C ASP A 92 0.70 -8.10 1.53
N ILE A 93 -0.46 -7.90 2.17
CA ILE A 93 -0.54 -7.59 3.61
C ILE A 93 0.13 -8.71 4.44
N TYR A 94 -0.23 -9.96 4.20
CA TYR A 94 0.26 -11.11 4.96
C TYR A 94 1.78 -11.28 4.85
N ARG A 95 2.34 -11.07 3.65
CA ARG A 95 3.79 -11.09 3.43
C ARG A 95 4.50 -9.93 4.13
N GLN A 96 3.89 -8.75 4.14
CA GLN A 96 4.49 -7.54 4.72
C GLN A 96 4.45 -7.52 6.25
N PHE A 97 3.49 -8.22 6.86
CA PHE A 97 3.30 -8.23 8.31
C PHE A 97 3.41 -9.65 8.90
N PRO A 98 4.64 -10.11 9.23
CA PRO A 98 4.90 -11.43 9.82
C PRO A 98 4.19 -11.71 11.15
N ILE A 99 3.62 -10.67 11.76
CA ILE A 99 2.83 -10.76 12.99
C ILE A 99 1.48 -11.46 12.80
N LEU A 100 1.01 -11.54 11.56
CA LEU A 100 -0.22 -12.23 11.22
C LEU A 100 0.00 -13.74 11.27
N ASP A 101 -0.77 -14.42 12.10
CA ASP A 101 -0.62 -15.86 12.32
C ASP A 101 -1.37 -16.69 11.26
N LYS A 102 -1.10 -17.99 11.28
CA LYS A 102 -1.74 -18.95 10.39
C LYS A 102 -3.27 -18.97 10.55
N MET A 103 -3.80 -18.71 11.76
CA MET A 103 -5.24 -18.67 11.96
C MET A 103 -5.88 -17.46 11.26
N THR A 104 -5.24 -16.31 11.32
CA THR A 104 -5.66 -15.10 10.61
C THR A 104 -5.65 -15.33 9.11
N TYR A 105 -4.60 -15.99 8.58
CA TYR A 105 -4.56 -16.41 7.18
C TYR A 105 -5.74 -17.26 6.76
N LEU A 106 -6.00 -18.35 7.49
CA LEU A 106 -7.10 -19.26 7.18
C LEU A 106 -8.47 -18.57 7.27
N SER A 107 -8.67 -17.73 8.29
CA SER A 107 -9.91 -16.95 8.47
C SER A 107 -10.15 -15.98 7.31
N MET A 108 -9.11 -15.29 6.86
CA MET A 108 -9.22 -14.33 5.77
C MET A 108 -9.48 -15.02 4.43
N VAL A 109 -8.74 -16.10 4.12
CA VAL A 109 -8.97 -16.89 2.89
C VAL A 109 -10.39 -17.45 2.85
N LYS A 110 -10.88 -17.99 3.99
CA LYS A 110 -12.25 -18.47 4.11
C LYS A 110 -13.27 -17.34 3.85
N THR A 111 -13.04 -16.17 4.46
CA THR A 111 -13.89 -14.99 4.28
C THR A 111 -13.94 -14.58 2.81
N ILE A 112 -12.80 -14.48 2.13
CA ILE A 112 -12.73 -14.12 0.72
C ILE A 112 -13.53 -15.14 -0.11
N HIS A 113 -13.30 -16.44 0.12
CA HIS A 113 -13.96 -17.49 -0.66
C HIS A 113 -15.49 -17.55 -0.46
N GLU A 114 -15.95 -17.44 0.79
CA GLU A 114 -17.36 -17.65 1.14
C GLU A 114 -18.21 -16.37 1.09
N SER A 115 -17.59 -15.18 1.15
CA SER A 115 -18.34 -13.93 1.17
C SER A 115 -19.03 -13.66 -0.17
N ARG A 116 -20.29 -13.21 -0.07
CA ARG A 116 -21.08 -12.67 -1.19
C ARG A 116 -21.15 -11.13 -1.17
N SER A 117 -20.50 -10.50 -0.20
CA SER A 117 -20.52 -9.06 0.01
C SER A 117 -19.09 -8.53 -0.07
N ILE A 118 -18.87 -7.61 -1.00
CA ILE A 118 -17.62 -6.86 -1.15
C ILE A 118 -17.30 -6.06 0.12
N ASP A 119 -18.33 -5.49 0.79
CA ASP A 119 -18.19 -4.77 2.06
C ASP A 119 -17.71 -5.65 3.21
N ARG A 120 -18.18 -6.90 3.24
CA ARG A 120 -17.71 -7.87 4.22
C ARG A 120 -16.24 -8.21 4.02
N ILE A 121 -15.77 -8.30 2.76
CA ILE A 121 -14.35 -8.57 2.50
C ILE A 121 -13.49 -7.36 2.89
N LEU A 122 -13.92 -6.15 2.54
CA LEU A 122 -13.24 -4.91 2.91
C LEU A 122 -13.10 -4.78 4.44
N SER A 123 -14.21 -4.96 5.17
CA SER A 123 -14.20 -4.84 6.63
C SER A 123 -13.30 -5.86 7.32
N GLU A 124 -13.20 -7.09 6.80
CA GLU A 124 -12.26 -8.08 7.34
C GLU A 124 -10.79 -7.75 7.01
N LEU A 125 -10.49 -7.23 5.82
CA LEU A 125 -9.14 -6.73 5.50
C LEU A 125 -8.73 -5.57 6.41
N GLN A 126 -9.64 -4.64 6.69
CA GLN A 126 -9.40 -3.55 7.63
C GLN A 126 -9.14 -4.07 9.06
N LYS A 127 -9.86 -5.10 9.50
CA LYS A 127 -9.59 -5.76 10.80
C LYS A 127 -8.20 -6.38 10.83
N VAL A 128 -7.79 -7.08 9.76
CA VAL A 128 -6.45 -7.66 9.64
C VAL A 128 -5.39 -6.56 9.77
N LEU A 129 -5.53 -5.44 9.05
CA LEU A 129 -4.63 -4.30 9.16
C LEU A 129 -4.60 -3.73 10.60
N ASN A 130 -5.74 -3.60 11.26
CA ASN A 130 -5.79 -3.15 12.65
C ASN A 130 -5.06 -4.10 13.63
N LEU A 131 -5.04 -5.42 13.37
CA LEU A 131 -4.26 -6.37 14.16
C LEU A 131 -2.76 -6.14 14.00
N THR A 132 -2.31 -5.72 12.82
CA THR A 132 -0.91 -5.35 12.58
C THR A 132 -0.49 -4.11 13.38
N ASN A 133 -1.45 -3.27 13.80
CA ASN A 133 -1.18 -2.06 14.60
C ASN A 133 -1.14 -2.33 16.09
N LYS A 134 -2.00 -3.22 16.62
CA LYS A 134 -2.12 -3.48 18.07
C LYS A 134 -0.92 -4.20 18.68
N SER A 135 -0.18 -4.96 17.90
CA SER A 135 1.03 -5.65 18.37
C SER A 135 2.30 -4.86 18.10
N ARG A 136 2.16 -3.65 17.54
CA ARG A 136 3.22 -2.66 17.38
C ARG A 136 3.06 -1.61 18.48
N ALA A 137 3.42 -1.95 19.72
CA ALA A 137 4.14 -0.93 20.49
C ALA A 137 5.28 -0.50 19.55
N PRO A 138 5.39 0.79 19.21
CA PRO A 138 6.10 1.21 18.01
C PRO A 138 7.54 0.73 18.12
N GLU A 139 7.90 -0.31 17.36
CA GLU A 139 9.27 -0.43 16.91
C GLU A 139 9.46 0.75 15.97
N LYS A 140 9.93 1.82 16.60
CA LYS A 140 10.42 3.08 16.07
C LYS A 140 11.21 2.81 14.79
N ARG A 141 10.52 2.89 13.64
CA ARG A 141 11.13 2.85 12.31
C ARG A 141 12.24 3.88 12.19
N TYR A 142 12.01 5.00 12.86
CA TYR A 142 12.92 6.10 13.04
C TYR A 142 13.24 6.21 14.52
N SER A 143 14.47 6.56 14.86
CA SER A 143 14.79 6.97 16.23
C SER A 143 13.82 8.05 16.69
N ASP A 144 13.61 8.17 18.01
CA ASP A 144 12.73 9.20 18.58
C ASP A 144 13.00 10.57 17.98
N LEU A 145 14.29 10.88 17.85
CA LEU A 145 14.77 12.13 17.34
C LEU A 145 14.36 12.38 15.87
N VAL A 146 14.45 11.37 15.01
CA VAL A 146 14.05 11.49 13.60
C VAL A 146 12.53 11.46 13.47
N SER A 147 11.82 10.67 14.27
CA SER A 147 10.36 10.64 14.27
C SER A 147 9.78 12.00 14.68
N GLU A 148 10.29 12.59 15.75
CA GLU A 148 9.86 13.91 16.24
C GLU A 148 10.19 15.02 15.22
N THR A 149 11.31 14.89 14.51
CA THR A 149 11.65 15.79 13.40
C THR A 149 10.65 15.69 12.25
N ILE A 150 10.24 14.47 11.87
CA ILE A 150 9.22 14.25 10.83
C ILE A 150 7.88 14.85 11.27
N ASP A 151 7.50 14.71 12.53
CA ASP A 151 6.26 15.28 13.06
C ASP A 151 6.29 16.81 13.06
N CYS A 152 7.42 17.43 13.41
CA CYS A 152 7.61 18.88 13.26
C CYS A 152 7.46 19.32 11.79
N ILE A 153 8.05 18.58 10.83
CA ILE A 153 7.89 18.87 9.40
C ILE A 153 6.41 18.82 9.00
N ARG A 154 5.70 17.74 9.38
CA ARG A 154 4.28 17.56 9.02
C ARG A 154 3.38 18.65 9.56
N GLN A 155 3.67 19.18 10.74
CA GLN A 155 2.86 20.23 11.36
C GLN A 155 3.17 21.62 10.77
N GLU A 156 4.40 21.86 10.33
CA GLU A 156 4.92 23.21 10.05
C GLU A 156 5.51 23.40 8.65
N TYR A 157 5.31 22.45 7.72
CA TYR A 157 5.82 22.57 6.35
C TYR A 157 5.29 23.79 5.57
N HIS A 158 4.17 24.36 6.00
CA HIS A 158 3.52 25.52 5.37
C HIS A 158 4.22 26.86 5.70
N GLN A 159 5.21 26.86 6.58
CA GLN A 159 6.02 28.04 6.94
C GLN A 159 7.50 27.79 6.63
N GLU A 160 8.34 28.83 6.72
CA GLU A 160 9.79 28.69 6.55
C GLU A 160 10.39 27.80 7.66
N LEU A 161 10.46 26.50 7.38
CA LEU A 161 10.97 25.51 8.30
C LEU A 161 12.42 25.16 7.94
N THR A 162 13.32 25.28 8.90
CA THR A 162 14.73 24.91 8.72
C THR A 162 15.11 23.79 9.69
N LEU A 163 16.03 22.92 9.26
CA LEU A 163 16.59 21.87 10.11
C LEU A 163 17.17 22.44 11.41
N LYS A 164 17.77 23.63 11.33
CA LYS A 164 18.31 24.34 12.49
C LYS A 164 17.22 24.69 13.50
N ALA A 165 16.08 25.21 13.03
CA ALA A 165 14.98 25.56 13.92
C ALA A 165 14.42 24.34 14.66
N ILE A 166 14.32 23.19 13.99
CA ILE A 166 13.90 21.94 14.66
C ILE A 166 14.98 21.43 15.62
N ALA A 167 16.25 21.48 15.22
CA ALA A 167 17.36 21.06 16.07
C ALA A 167 17.43 21.87 17.38
N ASP A 168 17.22 23.18 17.29
CA ASP A 168 17.20 24.08 18.46
C ASP A 168 16.03 23.74 19.41
N ARG A 169 14.84 23.38 18.86
CA ARG A 169 13.67 22.96 19.65
C ARG A 169 13.83 21.60 20.29
N LEU A 170 14.45 20.66 19.58
CA LEU A 170 14.73 19.31 20.08
C LEU A 170 16.00 19.27 20.95
N HIS A 171 16.63 20.43 21.21
CA HIS A 171 17.85 20.57 22.00
C HIS A 171 19.01 19.66 21.52
N VAL A 172 19.15 19.51 20.20
CA VAL A 172 20.21 18.72 19.56
C VAL A 172 21.06 19.54 18.60
N ASN A 173 22.24 19.04 18.28
CA ASN A 173 23.08 19.66 17.24
C ASN A 173 22.47 19.43 15.84
N GLY A 174 22.24 20.50 15.08
CA GLY A 174 21.63 20.41 13.74
C GLY A 174 22.42 19.58 12.72
N VAL A 175 23.75 19.48 12.86
CA VAL A 175 24.57 18.59 12.01
C VAL A 175 24.28 17.13 12.33
N TYR A 176 24.25 16.79 13.62
CA TYR A 176 23.91 15.44 14.08
C TYR A 176 22.49 15.05 13.68
N LEU A 177 21.53 15.96 13.90
CA LEU A 177 20.14 15.75 13.50
C LEU A 177 20.01 15.50 12.00
N GLY A 178 20.67 16.32 11.18
CA GLY A 178 20.68 16.15 9.72
C GLY A 178 21.28 14.82 9.28
N GLN A 179 22.31 14.33 9.99
CA GLN A 179 22.97 13.08 9.67
C GLN A 179 22.12 11.88 10.09
N CYS A 180 21.53 11.87 11.28
CA CYS A 180 20.55 10.87 11.71
C CYS A 180 19.35 10.84 10.75
N PHE A 181 18.78 12.00 10.45
CA PHE A 181 17.65 12.14 9.55
C PHE A 181 17.99 11.60 8.16
N LYS A 182 19.15 11.96 7.59
CA LYS A 182 19.57 11.49 6.27
C LYS A 182 19.86 9.99 6.25
N ASN A 183 20.47 9.46 7.30
CA ASN A 183 20.81 8.05 7.39
C ASN A 183 19.55 7.17 7.49
N GLU A 184 18.54 7.61 8.24
CA GLU A 184 17.34 6.82 8.46
C GLU A 184 16.26 7.04 7.38
N THR A 185 16.17 8.24 6.79
CA THR A 185 15.19 8.56 5.74
C THR A 185 15.74 8.43 4.32
N GLU A 186 17.05 8.16 4.18
CA GLU A 186 17.83 8.16 2.93
C GLU A 186 17.78 9.49 2.15
N ARG A 187 17.31 10.56 2.78
CA ARG A 187 17.04 11.87 2.14
C ARG A 187 17.56 13.00 3.02
N SER A 188 18.05 14.06 2.39
CA SER A 188 18.33 15.28 3.17
C SER A 188 17.03 15.91 3.67
N PHE A 189 17.12 16.67 4.76
CA PHE A 189 15.99 17.41 5.32
C PHE A 189 15.27 18.26 4.27
N ALA A 190 16.00 19.03 3.46
CA ALA A 190 15.42 19.87 2.43
C ALA A 190 14.71 19.07 1.33
N GLN A 191 15.28 17.93 0.92
CA GLN A 191 14.63 17.03 -0.05
C GLN A 191 13.35 16.42 0.53
N TYR A 192 13.34 16.09 1.82
CA TYR A 192 12.17 15.57 2.50
C TYR A 192 11.08 16.65 2.61
N LEU A 193 11.44 17.85 3.07
CA LEU A 193 10.54 19.00 3.21
C LEU A 193 9.86 19.39 1.88
N ASN A 194 10.61 19.40 0.78
CA ASN A 194 10.09 19.76 -0.56
C ASN A 194 9.18 18.68 -1.19
N GLN A 195 9.08 17.50 -0.58
CA GLN A 195 8.24 16.40 -1.05
C GLN A 195 6.96 16.22 -0.24
N VAL A 196 6.85 16.92 0.89
CA VAL A 196 5.63 17.02 1.71
C VAL A 196 4.71 18.05 1.07
#